data_AF-A0A668SKB8-F1
#
_entry.id   AF-A0A668SKB8-F1
#
_cell.length_a   1.000
_cell.length_b   1.000
_cell.length_c   1.000
_cell.angle_alpha   90.00
_cell.angle_beta   90.00
_cell.angle_gamma   90.00
#
_symmetry.space_group_name_H-M   'P 1'
#
loop_
_entity.id
_entity.type
_entity.pdbx_description
1 polymer ?
#
loop_
_entity_poly.entity_id
_entity_poly.type
_entity_poly.pdbx_seq_one_letter_code
_entity_poly.pdbx_strand_id
1 'polypeptide(L)'
;MEAIKKKMQMLKLDKENAIDRAEQAEIDKKGAEDKCKQLEEELLALQKKLKGVEDELDKYSESLKDAQEKLEQAEKKAADAEAEVASLNRRIQLVEEELDRAQERLATALQKLEEAEKAADESERGMKVIENRATKDEEKMEIQEMQLKEAKHIAEEADRKYEEVARKLVILEGELERSEERAEVAEARMRELEEELRLMDQNLKSMMCSEEEYSQKEDKYEEEIKVLTDKLKEAETRAEFAERSVAKLEKTIDDLEEKLAHAKEENLDMHQVLDQTLLELNNL
;
A
#
# COMPACT_ATOMS: atom_id res chain seq x y z
N MET A 1 -37.79 77.09 190.76
CA MET A 1 -38.50 77.80 189.67
C MET A 1 -37.70 77.86 188.35
N GLU A 2 -36.61 77.08 188.19
CA GLU A 2 -35.72 77.13 187.01
C GLU A 2 -35.94 75.97 186.01
N ALA A 3 -36.56 74.87 186.45
CA ALA A 3 -36.72 73.65 185.65
C ALA A 3 -37.82 73.73 184.56
N ILE A 4 -38.84 74.57 184.73
CA ILE A 4 -39.98 74.67 183.79
C ILE A 4 -39.59 75.45 182.52
N LYS A 5 -38.74 76.48 182.65
CA LYS A 5 -38.29 77.30 181.51
C LYS A 5 -37.48 76.51 180.49
N LYS A 6 -36.60 75.61 180.96
CA LYS A 6 -35.81 74.71 180.09
C LYS A 6 -36.68 73.73 179.28
N LYS A 7 -37.78 73.23 179.86
CA LYS A 7 -38.67 72.28 179.18
C LYS A 7 -39.49 72.94 178.06
N MET A 8 -39.91 74.18 178.27
CA MET A 8 -40.64 74.97 177.26
C MET A 8 -39.72 75.42 176.10
N GLN A 9 -38.44 75.70 176.38
CA GLN A 9 -37.44 75.94 175.34
C GLN A 9 -37.14 74.68 174.52
N MET A 10 -37.06 73.49 175.14
CA MET A 10 -36.90 72.24 174.40
C MET A 10 -38.11 71.94 173.50
N LEU A 11 -39.34 72.11 173.98
CA LEU A 11 -40.53 71.86 173.15
C LEU A 11 -40.65 72.82 171.95
N LYS A 12 -40.15 74.05 172.08
CA LYS A 12 -40.12 74.99 170.96
C LYS A 12 -39.07 74.58 169.91
N LEU A 13 -37.89 74.15 170.37
CA LEU A 13 -36.84 73.63 169.50
C LEU A 13 -37.27 72.34 168.79
N ASP A 14 -38.00 71.45 169.48
CA ASP A 14 -38.54 70.22 168.87
C ASP A 14 -39.60 70.52 167.80
N LYS A 15 -40.43 71.56 168.00
CA LYS A 15 -41.41 71.99 167.00
C LYS A 15 -40.73 72.60 165.77
N GLU A 16 -39.73 73.47 165.96
CA GLU A 16 -38.95 74.04 164.86
C GLU A 16 -38.21 72.94 164.09
N ASN A 17 -37.56 71.99 164.77
CA ASN A 17 -36.93 70.82 164.13
C ASN A 17 -37.92 69.91 163.37
N ALA A 18 -39.16 69.79 163.84
CA ALA A 18 -40.19 69.01 163.17
C ALA A 18 -40.73 69.70 161.90
N ILE A 19 -40.82 71.03 161.93
CA ILE A 19 -41.21 71.83 160.76
C ILE A 19 -40.09 71.80 159.71
N ASP A 20 -38.83 72.02 160.11
CA ASP A 20 -37.69 71.94 159.20
C ASP A 20 -37.56 70.55 158.56
N ARG A 21 -37.85 69.48 159.32
CA ARG A 21 -37.93 68.11 158.77
C ARG A 21 -39.08 67.92 157.79
N ALA A 22 -40.24 68.53 158.03
CA ALA A 22 -41.38 68.44 157.14
C ALA A 22 -41.14 69.22 155.84
N GLU A 23 -40.55 70.42 155.92
CA GLU A 23 -40.15 71.21 154.76
C GLU A 23 -39.05 70.51 153.97
N GLN A 24 -38.04 69.94 154.64
CA GLN A 24 -37.01 69.14 153.98
C GLN A 24 -37.62 67.90 153.28
N ALA A 25 -38.57 67.21 153.91
CA ALA A 25 -39.26 66.07 153.30
C ALA A 25 -40.13 66.48 152.09
N GLU A 26 -40.71 67.69 152.11
CA GLU A 26 -41.50 68.21 150.99
C GLU A 26 -40.60 68.63 149.81
N ILE A 27 -39.42 69.21 150.09
CA ILE A 27 -38.39 69.49 149.09
C ILE A 27 -37.86 68.18 148.49
N ASP A 28 -37.55 67.19 149.33
CA ASP A 28 -37.05 65.88 148.87
C ASP A 28 -38.10 65.13 148.04
N LYS A 29 -39.38 65.20 148.45
CA LYS A 29 -40.51 64.64 147.68
C LYS A 29 -40.63 65.31 146.32
N LYS A 30 -40.59 66.65 146.28
CA LYS A 30 -40.69 67.39 145.01
C LYS A 30 -39.50 67.10 144.09
N GLY A 31 -38.29 67.01 144.64
CA GLY A 31 -37.09 66.60 143.90
C GLY A 31 -37.16 65.15 143.40
N ALA A 32 -37.79 64.25 144.15
CA ALA A 32 -38.05 62.88 143.71
C ALA A 32 -39.12 62.81 142.61
N GLU A 33 -40.21 63.59 142.72
CA GLU A 33 -41.24 63.68 141.69
C GLU A 33 -40.71 64.26 140.38
N ASP A 34 -39.89 65.31 140.45
CA ASP A 34 -39.25 65.90 139.27
C ASP A 34 -38.23 64.92 138.63
N LYS A 35 -37.48 64.15 139.44
CA LYS A 35 -36.65 63.04 138.94
C LYS A 35 -37.48 61.93 138.31
N CYS A 36 -38.62 61.58 138.90
CA CYS A 36 -39.50 60.54 138.37
C CYS A 36 -40.05 60.96 137.00
N LYS A 37 -40.48 62.23 136.86
CA LYS A 37 -40.90 62.79 135.57
C LYS A 37 -39.79 62.81 134.53
N GLN A 38 -38.58 63.23 134.91
CA GLN A 38 -37.42 63.20 134.01
C GLN A 38 -37.12 61.77 133.52
N LEU A 39 -37.15 60.79 134.42
CA LEU A 39 -36.94 59.39 134.08
C LEU A 39 -38.08 58.82 133.22
N GLU A 40 -39.33 59.22 133.46
CA GLU A 40 -40.48 58.82 132.63
C GLU A 40 -40.36 59.40 131.22
N GLU A 41 -39.98 60.67 131.08
CA GLU A 41 -39.73 61.31 129.78
C GLU A 41 -38.54 60.67 129.05
N GLU A 42 -37.46 60.36 129.76
CA GLU A 42 -36.30 59.63 129.20
C GLU A 42 -36.67 58.21 128.77
N LEU A 43 -37.47 57.49 129.56
CA LEU A 43 -37.98 56.16 129.21
C LEU A 43 -38.82 56.22 127.93
N LEU A 44 -39.70 57.21 127.82
CA LEU A 44 -40.56 57.42 126.63
C LEU A 44 -39.73 57.77 125.40
N ALA A 45 -38.69 58.60 125.56
CA ALA A 45 -37.75 58.93 124.50
C ALA A 45 -36.92 57.70 124.06
N LEU A 46 -36.48 56.87 125.01
CA LEU A 46 -35.76 55.62 124.74
C LEU A 46 -36.65 54.58 124.05
N GLN A 47 -37.91 54.43 124.47
CA GLN A 47 -38.87 53.55 123.80
C GLN A 47 -39.14 54.00 122.37
N LYS A 48 -39.25 55.31 122.12
CA LYS A 48 -39.41 55.84 120.76
C LYS A 48 -38.17 55.61 119.90
N LYS A 49 -36.97 55.77 120.47
CA LYS A 49 -35.71 55.44 119.79
C LYS A 49 -35.58 53.94 119.51
N LEU A 50 -35.92 53.09 120.47
CA LEU A 50 -35.91 51.64 120.32
C LEU A 50 -36.82 51.22 119.16
N LYS A 51 -38.06 51.73 119.12
CA LYS A 51 -39.00 51.46 118.02
C LYS A 51 -38.46 51.95 116.68
N GLY A 52 -37.83 53.12 116.62
CA GLY A 52 -37.19 53.61 115.40
C GLY A 52 -36.05 52.71 114.91
N VAL A 53 -35.24 52.18 115.84
CA VAL A 53 -34.16 51.24 115.53
C VAL A 53 -34.71 49.87 115.11
N GLU A 54 -35.80 49.39 115.71
CA GLU A 54 -36.49 48.16 115.31
C GLU A 54 -37.05 48.30 113.88
N ASP A 55 -37.74 49.40 113.58
CA ASP A 55 -38.26 49.68 112.23
C ASP A 55 -37.13 49.79 111.18
N GLU A 56 -35.97 50.33 111.56
CA GLU A 56 -34.78 50.37 110.70
C GLU A 56 -34.15 48.99 110.52
N LEU A 57 -34.08 48.19 111.59
CA LEU A 57 -33.55 46.82 111.55
C LEU A 57 -34.41 45.93 110.64
N ASP A 58 -35.73 46.05 110.70
CA ASP A 58 -36.66 45.32 109.84
C ASP A 58 -36.45 45.72 108.37
N LYS A 59 -36.36 47.02 108.07
CA LYS A 59 -36.07 47.52 106.71
C LYS A 59 -34.74 47.01 106.17
N TYR A 60 -33.68 47.06 106.98
CA TYR A 60 -32.38 46.54 106.55
C TYR A 60 -32.39 45.03 106.39
N SER A 61 -33.15 44.30 107.22
CA SER A 61 -33.29 42.85 107.11
C SER A 61 -34.05 42.43 105.85
N GLU A 62 -35.13 43.12 105.50
CA GLU A 62 -35.85 42.91 104.24
C GLU A 62 -34.97 43.26 103.05
N SER A 63 -34.31 44.42 103.07
CA SER A 63 -33.40 44.83 102.00
C SER A 63 -32.22 43.86 101.83
N LEU A 64 -31.74 43.25 102.91
CA LEU A 64 -30.67 42.26 102.87
C LEU A 64 -31.17 40.96 102.22
N LYS A 65 -32.38 40.50 102.56
CA LYS A 65 -32.99 39.32 101.93
C LYS A 65 -33.19 39.54 100.43
N ASP A 66 -33.75 40.68 100.03
CA ASP A 66 -33.94 41.02 98.62
C ASP A 66 -32.60 41.08 97.86
N ALA A 67 -31.55 41.60 98.49
CA ALA A 67 -30.22 41.64 97.91
C ALA A 67 -29.60 40.24 97.78
N GLN A 68 -29.81 39.36 98.76
CA GLN A 68 -29.37 37.97 98.72
C GLN A 68 -30.09 37.19 97.61
N GLU A 69 -31.41 37.31 97.50
CA GLU A 69 -32.17 36.66 96.42
C GLU A 69 -31.72 37.14 95.04
N LYS A 70 -31.46 38.44 94.87
CA LYS A 70 -30.92 38.99 93.61
C LYS A 70 -29.51 38.48 93.32
N LEU A 71 -28.67 38.34 94.34
CA LEU A 71 -27.33 37.79 94.21
C LEU A 71 -27.39 36.33 93.74
N GLU A 72 -28.19 35.49 94.39
CA GLU A 72 -28.36 34.08 94.00
C GLU A 72 -28.88 33.94 92.56
N GLN A 73 -29.84 34.79 92.15
CA GLN A 73 -30.31 34.81 90.76
C GLN A 73 -29.22 35.23 89.77
N ALA A 74 -28.38 36.19 90.14
CA ALA A 74 -27.27 36.65 89.29
C ALA A 74 -26.18 35.57 89.19
N GLU A 75 -25.82 34.92 90.31
CA GLU A 75 -24.87 33.82 90.34
C GLU A 75 -25.35 32.63 89.51
N LYS A 76 -26.64 32.27 89.61
CA LYS A 76 -27.24 31.22 88.78
C LYS A 76 -27.15 31.56 87.29
N LYS A 77 -27.50 32.78 86.89
CA LYS A 77 -27.39 33.23 85.49
C LYS A 77 -25.96 33.24 84.99
N ALA A 78 -25.01 33.63 85.84
CA ALA A 78 -23.58 33.60 85.50
C ALA A 78 -23.11 32.16 85.30
N ALA A 79 -23.48 31.24 86.18
CA ALA A 79 -23.15 29.82 86.06
C ALA A 79 -23.76 29.18 84.80
N ASP A 80 -25.01 29.50 84.47
CA ASP A 80 -25.66 29.03 83.23
C ASP A 80 -24.93 29.56 81.99
N ALA A 81 -24.56 30.85 81.97
CA ALA A 81 -23.80 31.45 80.86
C ALA A 81 -22.38 30.86 80.72
N GLU A 82 -21.68 30.62 81.84
CA GLU A 82 -20.38 29.95 81.84
C GLU A 82 -20.47 28.53 81.29
N ALA A 83 -21.54 27.79 81.63
CA ALA A 83 -21.79 26.46 81.10
C ALA A 83 -22.07 26.48 79.58
N GLU A 84 -22.85 27.46 79.10
CA GLU A 84 -23.09 27.67 77.67
C GLU A 84 -21.80 28.01 76.92
N VAL A 85 -20.97 28.92 77.45
CA VAL A 85 -19.67 29.27 76.86
C VAL A 85 -18.75 28.05 76.80
N ALA A 86 -18.69 27.23 77.85
CA ALA A 86 -17.92 25.99 77.84
C ALA A 86 -18.41 25.01 76.78
N SER A 87 -19.72 24.88 76.59
CA SER A 87 -20.34 24.04 75.55
C SER A 87 -20.01 24.54 74.14
N LEU A 88 -20.16 25.85 73.91
CA LEU A 88 -19.83 26.48 72.62
C LEU A 88 -18.35 26.35 72.28
N ASN A 89 -17.45 26.51 73.25
CA ASN A 89 -16.02 26.32 73.04
C ASN A 89 -15.67 24.88 72.63
N ARG A 90 -16.32 23.87 73.23
CA ARG A 90 -16.19 22.47 72.79
C ARG A 90 -16.70 22.28 71.37
N ARG A 91 -17.82 22.92 71.02
CA ARG A 91 -18.38 22.84 69.67
C ARG A 91 -17.46 23.50 68.63
N ILE A 92 -16.83 24.63 68.97
CA ILE A 92 -15.86 25.30 68.10
C ILE A 92 -14.69 24.36 67.80
N GLN A 93 -14.09 23.74 68.84
CA GLN A 93 -12.98 22.79 68.66
C GLN A 93 -13.35 21.62 67.74
N LEU A 94 -14.54 21.04 67.92
CA LEU A 94 -14.99 19.94 67.06
C LEU A 94 -15.16 20.37 65.59
N VAL A 95 -15.70 21.57 65.35
CA VAL A 95 -15.87 22.11 64.00
C VAL A 95 -14.53 22.45 63.36
N GLU A 96 -13.57 22.97 64.13
CA GLU A 96 -12.20 23.22 63.68
C GLU A 96 -11.50 21.92 63.28
N GLU A 97 -11.59 20.86 64.10
CA GLU A 97 -11.04 19.55 63.76
C GLU A 97 -11.71 18.93 62.51
N GLU A 98 -13.03 19.10 62.35
CA GLU A 98 -13.73 18.65 61.14
C GLU A 98 -13.30 19.42 59.90
N LEU A 99 -13.07 20.74 60.03
CA LEU A 99 -12.58 21.59 58.97
C LEU A 99 -11.18 21.19 58.53
N ASP A 100 -10.26 20.97 59.48
CA ASP A 100 -8.88 20.54 59.19
C ASP A 100 -8.88 19.19 58.44
N ARG A 101 -9.67 18.22 58.91
CA ARG A 101 -9.83 16.93 58.22
C ARG A 101 -10.41 17.06 56.82
N ALA A 102 -11.37 17.97 56.62
CA ALA A 102 -11.95 18.23 55.31
C ALA A 102 -10.92 18.87 54.36
N GLN A 103 -10.09 19.79 54.87
CA GLN A 103 -9.02 20.44 54.11
C GLN A 103 -7.93 19.44 53.69
N GLU A 104 -7.49 18.55 54.58
CA GLU A 104 -6.52 17.50 54.24
C GLU A 104 -7.04 16.55 53.15
N ARG A 105 -8.32 16.17 53.25
CA ARG A 105 -8.99 15.34 52.22
C ARG A 105 -9.07 16.07 50.89
N LEU A 106 -9.41 17.36 50.91
CA LEU A 106 -9.48 18.18 49.71
C LEU A 106 -8.10 18.31 49.05
N ALA A 107 -7.04 18.58 49.84
CA ALA A 107 -5.68 18.66 49.33
C ALA A 107 -5.25 17.36 48.64
N THR A 108 -5.54 16.21 49.27
CA THR A 108 -5.27 14.90 48.68
C THR A 108 -6.06 14.65 47.40
N ALA A 109 -7.33 15.06 47.36
CA ALA A 109 -8.17 14.91 46.17
C ALA A 109 -7.67 15.79 45.00
N LEU A 110 -7.24 17.02 45.29
CA LEU A 110 -6.66 17.92 44.29
C LEU A 110 -5.35 17.39 43.73
N GLN A 111 -4.47 16.83 44.59
CA GLN A 111 -3.23 16.21 44.12
C GLN A 111 -3.52 15.03 43.17
N LYS A 112 -4.47 14.16 43.53
CA LYS A 112 -4.87 13.03 42.66
C LYS A 112 -5.49 13.49 41.35
N LEU A 113 -6.24 14.59 41.36
CA LEU A 113 -6.81 15.17 40.15
C LEU A 113 -5.70 15.67 39.22
N GLU A 114 -4.71 16.40 39.76
CA GLU A 114 -3.58 16.89 38.97
C GLU A 114 -2.75 15.74 38.36
N GLU A 115 -2.52 14.66 39.12
CA GLU A 115 -1.85 13.47 38.61
C GLU A 115 -2.65 12.79 37.49
N ALA A 116 -3.98 12.70 37.64
CA ALA A 116 -4.86 12.14 36.61
C ALA A 116 -4.92 13.01 35.34
N GLU A 117 -4.94 14.34 35.49
CA GLU A 117 -4.88 15.28 34.36
C GLU A 117 -3.58 15.13 33.58
N LYS A 118 -2.43 15.07 34.27
CA LYS A 118 -1.13 14.83 33.61
C LYS A 118 -1.10 13.50 32.87
N ALA A 119 -1.63 12.43 33.47
CA ALA A 119 -1.71 11.12 32.82
C ALA A 119 -2.64 11.15 31.58
N ALA A 120 -3.74 11.88 31.65
CA ALA A 120 -4.65 12.06 30.51
C ALA A 120 -3.98 12.84 29.36
N ASP A 121 -3.28 13.92 29.66
CA ASP A 121 -2.53 14.72 28.68
C ASP A 121 -1.44 13.88 27.98
N GLU A 122 -0.70 13.06 28.74
CA GLU A 122 0.31 12.16 28.20
C GLU A 122 -0.32 11.07 27.31
N SER A 123 -1.48 10.53 27.72
CA SER A 123 -2.24 9.57 26.92
C SER A 123 -2.76 10.19 25.61
N GLU A 124 -3.26 11.43 25.64
CA GLU A 124 -3.71 12.14 24.44
C GLU A 124 -2.55 12.38 23.46
N ARG A 125 -1.39 12.78 23.97
CA ARG A 125 -0.17 12.91 23.15
C ARG A 125 0.23 11.57 22.54
N GLY A 126 0.18 10.49 23.31
CA GLY A 126 0.44 9.13 22.83
C GLY A 126 -0.53 8.72 21.71
N MET A 127 -1.82 8.96 21.91
CA MET A 127 -2.87 8.70 20.91
C MET A 127 -2.59 9.45 19.61
N LYS A 128 -2.25 10.74 19.69
CA LYS A 128 -1.97 11.58 18.51
C LYS A 128 -0.73 11.10 17.74
N VAL A 129 0.29 10.59 18.43
CA VAL A 129 1.46 10.00 17.75
C VAL A 129 1.08 8.72 17.02
N ILE A 130 0.27 7.85 17.65
CA ILE A 130 -0.20 6.61 17.04
C ILE A 130 -1.09 6.90 15.83
N GLU A 131 -2.01 7.85 15.94
CA GLU A 131 -2.87 8.29 14.84
C GLU A 131 -2.05 8.78 13.65
N ASN A 132 -1.07 9.67 13.88
CA ASN A 132 -0.17 10.14 12.82
C ASN A 132 0.70 9.03 12.20
N ARG A 133 1.00 7.96 12.95
CA ARG A 133 1.71 6.80 12.40
C ARG A 133 0.76 5.96 11.55
N ALA A 134 -0.45 5.71 12.03
CA ALA A 134 -1.47 4.96 11.30
C ALA A 134 -1.80 5.62 9.95
N THR A 135 -2.01 6.94 9.92
CA THR A 135 -2.28 7.66 8.65
C THR A 135 -1.13 7.54 7.65
N LYS A 136 0.12 7.68 8.11
CA LYS A 136 1.30 7.50 7.23
C LYS A 136 1.47 6.08 6.72
N ASP A 137 1.17 5.09 7.57
CA ASP A 137 1.23 3.69 7.18
C ASP A 137 0.12 3.35 6.17
N GLU A 138 -1.06 3.94 6.32
CA GLU A 138 -2.19 3.85 5.38
C GLU A 138 -1.85 4.48 4.02
N GLU A 139 -1.35 5.71 4.00
CA GLU A 139 -0.87 6.38 2.76
C GLU A 139 0.20 5.54 2.04
N LYS A 140 1.14 4.96 2.79
CA LYS A 140 2.19 4.10 2.23
C LYS A 140 1.61 2.80 1.66
N MET A 141 0.65 2.20 2.35
CA MET A 141 -0.04 0.99 1.89
C MET A 141 -0.78 1.26 0.57
N GLU A 142 -1.50 2.37 0.45
CA GLU A 142 -2.20 2.75 -0.78
C GLU A 142 -1.23 2.92 -1.97
N ILE A 143 -0.09 3.59 -1.75
CA ILE A 143 0.95 3.74 -2.78
C ILE A 143 1.49 2.37 -3.22
N GLN A 144 1.79 1.48 -2.26
CA GLN A 144 2.30 0.15 -2.55
C GLN A 144 1.27 -0.71 -3.28
N GLU A 145 -0.03 -0.58 -2.96
CA GLU A 145 -1.11 -1.27 -3.67
C GLU A 145 -1.24 -0.80 -5.12
N MET A 146 -1.13 0.50 -5.37
CA MET A 146 -1.11 1.04 -6.74
C MET A 146 0.08 0.52 -7.54
N GLN A 147 1.29 0.57 -6.97
CA GLN A 147 2.50 0.02 -7.60
C GLN A 147 2.38 -1.48 -7.88
N LEU A 148 1.78 -2.24 -6.96
CA LEU A 148 1.55 -3.67 -7.15
C LEU A 148 0.56 -3.94 -8.29
N LYS A 149 -0.52 -3.15 -8.40
CA LYS A 149 -1.48 -3.27 -9.52
C LYS A 149 -0.82 -2.96 -10.86
N GLU A 150 -0.01 -1.90 -10.92
CA GLU A 150 0.74 -1.55 -12.14
C GLU A 150 1.74 -2.65 -12.52
N ALA A 151 2.52 -3.16 -11.56
CA ALA A 151 3.48 -4.24 -11.80
C ALA A 151 2.80 -5.52 -12.31
N LYS A 152 1.63 -5.87 -11.75
CA LYS A 152 0.82 -7.01 -12.22
C LYS A 152 0.33 -6.79 -13.65
N HIS A 153 -0.18 -5.61 -13.98
CA HIS A 153 -0.64 -5.31 -15.33
C HIS A 153 0.51 -5.41 -16.35
N ILE A 154 1.70 -4.88 -16.02
CA ILE A 154 2.88 -4.97 -16.89
C ILE A 154 3.29 -6.43 -17.09
N ALA A 155 3.29 -7.25 -16.03
CA ALA A 155 3.60 -8.67 -16.12
C ALA A 155 2.58 -9.41 -17.02
N GLU A 156 1.29 -9.18 -16.84
CA GLU A 156 0.24 -9.77 -17.66
C GLU A 156 0.33 -9.36 -19.14
N GLU A 157 0.64 -8.09 -19.42
CA GLU A 157 0.88 -7.64 -20.81
C GLU A 157 2.12 -8.29 -21.43
N ALA A 158 3.19 -8.48 -20.64
CA ALA A 158 4.39 -9.16 -21.09
C ALA A 158 4.08 -10.62 -21.42
N ASP A 159 3.37 -11.33 -20.53
CA ASP A 159 2.97 -12.73 -20.74
C ASP A 159 2.12 -12.89 -22.00
N ARG A 160 1.15 -11.99 -22.23
CA ARG A 160 0.35 -12.00 -23.48
C ARG A 160 1.21 -11.81 -24.73
N LYS A 161 2.19 -10.90 -24.69
CA LYS A 161 3.13 -10.69 -25.81
C LYS A 161 4.01 -11.91 -26.03
N TYR A 162 4.50 -12.54 -24.95
CA TYR A 162 5.28 -13.76 -25.03
C TYR A 162 4.49 -14.91 -25.66
N GLU A 163 3.24 -15.10 -25.26
CA GLU A 163 2.36 -16.11 -25.87
C GLU A 163 2.10 -15.87 -27.35
N GLU A 164 1.92 -14.60 -27.76
CA GLU A 164 1.71 -14.26 -29.17
C GLU A 164 2.96 -14.55 -30.01
N VAL A 165 4.14 -14.17 -29.50
CA VAL A 165 5.43 -14.44 -30.16
C VAL A 165 5.68 -15.95 -30.24
N ALA A 166 5.42 -16.69 -29.16
CA ALA A 166 5.57 -18.15 -29.13
C ALA A 166 4.65 -18.82 -30.16
N ARG A 167 3.39 -18.39 -30.27
CA ARG A 167 2.45 -18.90 -31.29
C ARG A 167 2.94 -18.60 -32.72
N LYS A 168 3.44 -17.39 -32.97
CA LYS A 168 4.01 -17.01 -34.28
C LYS A 168 5.26 -17.84 -34.62
N LEU A 169 6.11 -18.10 -33.64
CA LEU A 169 7.32 -18.92 -33.81
C LEU A 169 6.96 -20.33 -34.31
N VAL A 170 6.01 -20.99 -33.66
CA VAL A 170 5.56 -22.34 -34.05
C VAL A 170 5.04 -22.40 -35.48
N ILE A 171 4.30 -21.37 -35.92
CA ILE A 171 3.80 -21.29 -37.31
C ILE A 171 4.98 -21.16 -38.29
N LEU A 172 5.94 -20.28 -37.99
CA LEU A 172 7.12 -20.06 -38.83
C LEU A 172 8.02 -21.29 -38.89
N GLU A 173 8.22 -21.99 -37.78
CA GLU A 173 8.97 -23.26 -37.74
C GLU A 173 8.31 -24.30 -38.65
N GLY A 174 6.98 -24.44 -38.59
CA GLY A 174 6.25 -25.36 -39.47
C GLY A 174 6.21 -24.92 -40.94
N GLU A 175 6.33 -23.63 -41.25
CA GLU A 175 6.49 -23.14 -42.62
C GLU A 175 7.90 -23.37 -43.16
N LEU A 176 8.92 -23.20 -42.30
CA LEU A 176 10.31 -23.48 -42.61
C LEU A 176 10.49 -24.96 -42.95
N GLU A 177 10.01 -25.88 -42.10
CA GLU A 177 10.09 -27.33 -42.34
C GLU A 177 9.47 -27.72 -43.69
N ARG A 178 8.28 -27.18 -44.00
CA ARG A 178 7.63 -27.38 -45.31
C ARG A 178 8.43 -26.80 -46.49
N SER A 179 9.15 -25.70 -46.27
CA SER A 179 10.01 -25.09 -47.30
C SER A 179 11.29 -25.92 -47.51
N GLU A 180 11.85 -26.45 -46.43
CA GLU A 180 13.03 -27.34 -46.46
C GLU A 180 12.70 -28.65 -47.20
N GLU A 181 11.58 -29.31 -46.88
CA GLU A 181 11.14 -30.51 -47.61
C GLU A 181 10.98 -30.25 -49.13
N ARG A 182 10.43 -29.08 -49.50
CA ARG A 182 10.31 -28.70 -50.92
C ARG A 182 11.66 -28.47 -51.59
N ALA A 183 12.60 -27.85 -50.88
CA ALA A 183 13.95 -27.61 -51.37
C ALA A 183 14.68 -28.93 -51.58
N GLU A 184 14.59 -29.88 -50.65
CA GLU A 184 15.18 -31.22 -50.77
C GLU A 184 14.65 -31.97 -52.00
N VAL A 185 13.34 -31.94 -52.23
CA VAL A 185 12.72 -32.56 -53.42
C VAL A 185 13.20 -31.88 -54.70
N ALA A 186 13.31 -30.54 -54.72
CA ALA A 186 13.80 -29.81 -55.87
C ALA A 186 15.27 -30.11 -56.17
N GLU A 187 16.12 -30.21 -55.13
CA GLU A 187 17.52 -30.60 -55.27
C GLU A 187 17.67 -32.03 -55.80
N ALA A 188 16.87 -32.98 -55.30
CA ALA A 188 16.88 -34.35 -55.81
C ALA A 188 16.56 -34.39 -57.31
N ARG A 189 15.50 -33.68 -57.73
CA ARG A 189 15.12 -33.58 -59.15
C ARG A 189 16.18 -32.89 -60.01
N MET A 190 16.85 -31.87 -59.46
CA MET A 190 17.96 -31.21 -60.15
C MET A 190 19.10 -32.20 -60.41
N ARG A 191 19.48 -33.00 -59.40
CA ARG A 191 20.52 -34.03 -59.54
C ARG A 191 20.15 -35.09 -60.58
N GLU A 192 18.90 -35.52 -60.62
CA GLU A 192 18.41 -36.46 -61.65
C GLU A 192 18.56 -35.88 -63.06
N LEU A 193 18.11 -34.64 -63.26
CA LEU A 193 18.21 -33.95 -64.55
C LEU A 193 19.67 -33.68 -64.97
N GLU A 194 20.56 -33.37 -64.02
CA GLU A 194 21.99 -33.22 -64.28
C GLU A 194 22.62 -34.53 -64.76
N GLU A 195 22.25 -35.67 -64.17
CA GLU A 195 22.75 -36.98 -64.62
C GLU A 195 22.18 -37.37 -66.00
N GLU A 196 20.89 -37.11 -66.26
CA GLU A 196 20.29 -37.31 -67.58
C GLU A 196 21.00 -36.48 -68.65
N LEU A 197 21.27 -35.20 -68.37
CA LEU A 197 21.99 -34.32 -69.28
C LEU A 197 23.41 -34.83 -69.56
N ARG A 198 24.10 -35.33 -68.51
CA ARG A 198 25.44 -35.91 -68.64
C ARG A 198 25.44 -37.15 -69.53
N LEU A 199 24.45 -38.03 -69.39
CA LEU A 199 24.27 -39.21 -70.24
C LEU A 199 23.95 -38.81 -71.69
N MET A 200 23.09 -37.81 -71.87
CA MET A 200 22.73 -37.32 -73.20
C MET A 200 23.93 -36.68 -73.92
N ASP A 201 24.77 -35.92 -73.22
CA ASP A 201 26.03 -35.37 -73.75
C ASP A 201 27.00 -36.50 -74.17
N GLN A 202 27.12 -37.57 -73.38
CA GLN A 202 27.92 -38.74 -73.75
C GLN A 202 27.38 -39.44 -75.01
N ASN A 203 26.06 -39.65 -75.09
CA ASN A 203 25.42 -40.26 -76.25
C ASN A 203 25.59 -39.40 -77.51
N LEU A 204 25.43 -38.09 -77.39
CA LEU A 204 25.63 -37.15 -78.50
C LEU A 204 27.06 -37.22 -79.03
N LYS A 205 28.06 -37.22 -78.14
CA LYS A 205 29.48 -37.38 -78.52
C LYS A 205 29.73 -38.69 -79.27
N SER A 206 29.12 -39.79 -78.82
CA SER A 206 29.22 -41.08 -79.52
C SER A 206 28.57 -41.03 -80.90
N MET A 207 27.41 -40.38 -81.02
CA MET A 207 26.73 -40.22 -82.32
C MET A 207 27.53 -39.34 -83.27
N MET A 208 28.12 -38.24 -82.80
CA MET A 208 28.99 -37.38 -83.62
C MET A 208 30.19 -38.15 -84.15
N CYS A 209 30.85 -38.95 -83.30
CA CYS A 209 31.97 -39.79 -83.75
C CYS A 209 31.51 -40.82 -84.82
N SER A 210 30.33 -41.43 -84.64
CA SER A 210 29.77 -42.33 -85.65
C SER A 210 29.41 -41.61 -86.95
N GLU A 211 28.91 -40.38 -86.88
CA GLU A 211 28.56 -39.56 -88.04
C GLU A 211 29.81 -39.17 -88.85
N GLU A 212 30.89 -38.75 -88.17
CA GLU A 212 32.19 -38.53 -88.81
C GLU A 212 32.72 -39.80 -89.50
N GLU A 213 32.59 -40.97 -88.86
CA GLU A 213 32.97 -42.25 -89.49
C GLU A 213 32.16 -42.57 -90.74
N TYR A 214 30.84 -42.31 -90.72
CA TYR A 214 29.98 -42.53 -91.88
C TYR A 214 30.27 -41.54 -93.00
N SER A 215 30.48 -40.26 -92.69
CA SER A 215 30.89 -39.25 -93.66
C SER A 215 32.21 -39.61 -94.34
N GLN A 216 33.21 -40.08 -93.58
CA GLN A 216 34.48 -40.56 -94.18
C GLN A 216 34.29 -41.79 -95.08
N LYS A 217 33.32 -42.66 -94.78
CA LYS A 217 32.99 -43.80 -95.65
C LYS A 217 32.28 -43.33 -96.92
N GLU A 218 31.39 -42.35 -96.81
CA GLU A 218 30.70 -41.74 -97.94
C GLU A 218 31.69 -41.11 -98.91
N ASP A 219 32.64 -40.29 -98.42
CA ASP A 219 33.70 -39.69 -99.24
C ASP A 219 34.52 -40.74 -100.01
N LYS A 220 34.88 -41.85 -99.33
CA LYS A 220 35.61 -42.97 -99.97
C LYS A 220 34.78 -43.64 -101.05
N TYR A 221 33.51 -43.90 -100.78
CA TYR A 221 32.62 -44.51 -101.77
C TYR A 221 32.37 -43.57 -102.95
N GLU A 222 32.24 -42.25 -102.73
CA GLU A 222 32.15 -41.27 -103.82
C GLU A 222 33.41 -41.28 -104.69
N GLU A 223 34.60 -41.33 -104.10
CA GLU A 223 35.86 -41.41 -104.84
C GLU A 223 35.97 -42.73 -105.63
N GLU A 224 35.61 -43.87 -105.02
CA GLU A 224 35.56 -45.16 -105.71
C GLU A 224 34.57 -45.15 -106.88
N ILE A 225 33.37 -44.61 -106.68
CA ILE A 225 32.35 -44.47 -107.73
C ILE A 225 32.89 -43.60 -108.87
N LYS A 226 33.57 -42.49 -108.57
CA LYS A 226 34.16 -41.61 -109.57
C LYS A 226 35.22 -42.34 -110.40
N VAL A 227 36.14 -43.05 -109.75
CA VAL A 227 37.17 -43.86 -110.43
C VAL A 227 36.54 -44.96 -111.30
N LEU A 228 35.52 -45.65 -110.79
CA LEU A 228 34.80 -46.67 -111.55
C LEU A 228 34.04 -46.07 -112.74
N THR A 229 33.46 -44.89 -112.57
CA THR A 229 32.76 -44.16 -113.65
C THR A 229 33.72 -43.72 -114.74
N ASP A 230 34.90 -43.22 -114.38
CA ASP A 230 35.94 -42.83 -115.35
C ASP A 230 36.46 -44.06 -116.11
N LYS A 231 36.72 -45.18 -115.41
CA LYS A 231 37.07 -46.46 -116.05
C LYS A 231 35.98 -46.97 -116.98
N LEU A 232 34.71 -46.82 -116.61
CA LEU A 232 33.58 -47.20 -117.45
C LEU A 232 33.57 -46.37 -118.74
N LYS A 233 33.74 -45.04 -118.67
CA LYS A 233 33.84 -44.17 -119.85
C LYS A 233 35.04 -44.52 -120.74
N GLU A 234 36.19 -44.82 -120.17
CA GLU A 234 37.35 -45.30 -120.93
C GLU A 234 37.06 -46.63 -121.64
N ALA A 235 36.38 -47.56 -120.96
CA ALA A 235 35.96 -48.82 -121.56
C ALA A 235 34.93 -48.62 -122.68
N GLU A 236 33.94 -47.73 -122.48
CA GLU A 236 32.92 -47.36 -123.47
C GLU A 236 33.55 -46.72 -124.71
N THR A 237 34.40 -45.71 -124.55
CA THR A 237 35.10 -45.07 -125.68
C THR A 237 36.00 -46.05 -126.44
N ARG A 238 36.65 -46.98 -125.73
CA ARG A 238 37.43 -48.07 -126.36
C ARG A 238 36.53 -49.05 -127.12
N ALA A 239 35.38 -49.40 -126.57
CA ALA A 239 34.39 -50.24 -127.24
C ALA A 239 33.85 -49.56 -128.51
N GLU A 240 33.45 -48.29 -128.44
CA GLU A 240 33.02 -47.49 -129.60
C GLU A 240 34.09 -47.43 -130.69
N PHE A 241 35.36 -47.26 -130.32
CA PHE A 241 36.47 -47.26 -131.28
C PHE A 241 36.65 -48.62 -131.95
N ALA A 242 36.53 -49.71 -131.19
CA ALA A 242 36.57 -51.06 -131.71
C ALA A 242 35.41 -51.31 -132.67
N GLU A 243 34.18 -50.92 -132.31
CA GLU A 243 33.00 -51.01 -133.17
C GLU A 243 33.17 -50.23 -134.49
N ARG A 244 33.68 -48.99 -134.43
CA ARG A 244 33.99 -48.22 -135.66
C ARG A 244 35.05 -48.88 -136.52
N SER A 245 36.05 -49.51 -135.90
CA SER A 245 37.11 -50.24 -136.62
C SER A 245 36.55 -51.48 -137.30
N VAL A 246 35.68 -52.23 -136.61
CA VAL A 246 34.94 -53.36 -137.18
C VAL A 246 34.11 -52.91 -138.37
N ALA A 247 33.28 -51.87 -138.23
CA ALA A 247 32.47 -51.35 -139.34
C ALA A 247 33.30 -50.90 -140.56
N LYS A 248 34.48 -50.32 -140.34
CA LYS A 248 35.42 -50.00 -141.43
C LYS A 248 35.97 -51.24 -142.12
N LEU A 249 36.37 -52.25 -141.34
CA LEU A 249 36.87 -53.51 -141.88
C LEU A 249 35.77 -54.24 -142.66
N GLU A 250 34.55 -54.27 -142.14
CA GLU A 250 33.36 -54.81 -142.82
C GLU A 250 33.14 -54.12 -144.17
N LYS A 251 33.12 -52.78 -144.21
CA LYS A 251 33.02 -52.05 -145.49
C LYS A 251 34.16 -52.40 -146.46
N THR A 252 35.37 -52.57 -145.94
CA THR A 252 36.53 -52.93 -146.79
C THR A 252 36.38 -54.36 -147.32
N ILE A 253 35.79 -55.26 -146.54
CA ILE A 253 35.43 -56.62 -146.97
C ILE A 253 34.39 -56.53 -148.08
N ASP A 254 33.30 -55.77 -147.90
CA ASP A 254 32.27 -55.59 -148.91
C ASP A 254 32.85 -55.04 -150.23
N ASP A 255 33.68 -53.98 -150.16
CA ASP A 255 34.35 -53.39 -151.33
C ASP A 255 35.29 -54.41 -152.04
N LEU A 256 35.92 -55.30 -151.28
CA LEU A 256 36.78 -56.37 -151.83
C LEU A 256 35.96 -57.51 -152.43
N GLU A 257 34.83 -57.85 -151.82
CA GLU A 257 33.89 -58.85 -152.34
C GLU A 257 33.26 -58.37 -153.65
N GLU A 258 32.90 -57.09 -153.75
CA GLU A 258 32.38 -56.49 -154.99
C GLU A 258 33.43 -56.50 -156.10
N LYS A 259 34.69 -56.14 -155.80
CA LYS A 259 35.81 -56.25 -156.75
C LYS A 259 36.07 -57.69 -157.18
N LEU A 260 35.96 -58.65 -156.26
CA LEU A 260 36.11 -60.06 -156.57
C LEU A 260 34.98 -60.57 -157.47
N ALA A 261 33.74 -60.13 -157.23
CA ALA A 261 32.60 -60.45 -158.08
C ALA A 261 32.81 -59.90 -159.50
N HIS A 262 33.21 -58.63 -159.63
CA HIS A 262 33.52 -58.01 -160.92
C HIS A 262 34.67 -58.75 -161.65
N ALA A 263 35.75 -59.08 -160.95
CA ALA A 263 36.86 -59.84 -161.53
C ALA A 263 36.44 -61.26 -161.96
N LYS A 264 35.49 -61.89 -161.26
CA LYS A 264 34.90 -63.18 -161.67
C LYS A 264 34.02 -63.04 -162.90
N GLU A 265 33.24 -61.96 -163.01
CA GLU A 265 32.41 -61.67 -164.18
C GLU A 265 33.27 -61.43 -165.42
N GLU A 266 34.33 -60.60 -165.32
CA GLU A 266 35.31 -60.41 -166.40
C GLU A 266 36.00 -61.72 -166.82
N ASN A 267 36.28 -62.60 -165.87
CA ASN A 267 36.86 -63.92 -166.15
C ASN A 267 35.86 -64.84 -166.86
N LEU A 268 34.57 -64.77 -166.47
CA LEU A 268 33.50 -65.49 -167.14
C LEU A 268 33.34 -65.00 -168.59
N ASP A 269 33.38 -63.69 -168.81
CA ASP A 269 33.33 -63.08 -170.14
C ASP A 269 34.54 -63.49 -170.98
N MET A 270 35.75 -63.48 -170.41
CA MET A 270 36.95 -64.01 -171.09
C MET A 270 36.79 -65.48 -171.47
N HIS A 271 36.22 -66.31 -170.58
CA HIS A 271 35.94 -67.71 -170.88
C HIS A 271 34.88 -67.88 -171.97
N GLN A 272 33.83 -67.05 -172.00
CA GLN A 272 32.84 -67.05 -173.08
C GLN A 272 33.46 -66.66 -174.42
N VAL A 273 34.33 -65.64 -174.44
CA VAL A 273 35.07 -65.24 -175.64
C VAL A 273 36.03 -66.35 -176.08
N LEU A 274 36.66 -67.05 -175.14
CA LEU A 274 37.54 -68.19 -175.42
C LEU A 274 36.76 -69.37 -176.00
N ASP A 275 35.60 -69.71 -175.42
CA ASP A 275 34.72 -70.77 -175.93
C ASP A 275 34.16 -70.42 -177.31
N GLN A 276 33.83 -69.14 -177.54
CA GLN A 276 33.36 -68.65 -178.83
C GLN A 276 34.47 -68.72 -179.90
N THR A 277 35.70 -68.35 -179.56
CA THR A 277 36.86 -68.52 -180.47
C THR A 277 37.24 -69.98 -180.70
N LEU A 278 37.10 -70.85 -179.70
CA LEU A 278 37.29 -72.30 -179.85
C LEU A 278 36.19 -72.94 -180.74
N LEU A 279 34.96 -72.44 -180.68
CA LEU A 279 33.86 -72.84 -181.56
C LEU A 279 34.05 -72.37 -183.00
N GLU A 280 34.64 -71.18 -183.20
CA GLU A 280 35.00 -70.67 -184.53
C GLU A 280 36.15 -71.47 -185.17
N LEU A 281 37.12 -71.94 -184.37
CA LEU A 281 38.22 -72.81 -184.81
C LEU A 281 37.79 -74.27 -185.11
N ASN A 282 36.65 -74.73 -184.59
CA ASN A 282 36.13 -76.08 -184.83
C ASN A 282 35.22 -76.17 -186.07
N ASN A 283 34.88 -75.03 -186.69
CA ASN A 283 33.93 -74.95 -187.81
C ASN A 283 34.55 -74.48 -189.14
N LEU A 284 35.89 -74.45 -189.25
CA LEU A 284 36.68 -74.17 -190.48
C LEU A 284 37.96 -75.01 -190.50
#